data_AF-A0AAC9X477-F1
#
_entry.id   AF-A0AAC9X477-F1
#
_cell.length_a   1.000
_cell.length_b   1.000
_cell.length_c   1.000
_cell.angle_alpha   90.00
_cell.angle_beta   90.00
_cell.angle_gamma   90.00
#
_symmetry.space_group_name_H-M   'P 1'
#
loop_
_entity.id
_entity.type
_entity.pdbx_description
1 polymer ?
#
loop_
_entity_poly.entity_id
_entity_poly.type
_entity_poly.pdbx_seq_one_letter_code
_entity_poly.pdbx_strand_id
1 'polypeptide(L)'
;MRKEPTVGEKTAVKSGAFRRETWFLIAAIGLLLSPALFDLRWLRDATADFGNSRDALYGVVGAFVTAGLVNSWSKRRAETRDRLRYDGMSKVAFRSLAQTVNDVGRMLLAPVVGADLYAAGIPGFTPEHHEENLANLRALSIQPDFAPKSGVWDDAVSRDKVTANLMALCAQRGFPQHMFRTTSAARRRLQTAMADWAPVMVAVPGANEHLARGWPLADQIVLLLESWRHLMTADASATVSQSDLDRVAEDYAETIRQYQAWIQELIPLAGLPAR
;
A
#
# COMPACT_ATOMS: atom_id res chain seq x y z
N MET A 1 -3.54 15.11 29.59
CA MET A 1 -2.65 15.11 30.77
C MET A 1 -1.52 14.11 30.55
N ARG A 2 -0.29 14.59 30.27
CA ARG A 2 0.89 13.71 30.16
C ARG A 2 1.35 13.36 31.58
N LYS A 3 1.33 12.07 31.93
CA LYS A 3 1.95 11.58 33.18
C LYS A 3 3.44 11.90 33.13
N GLU A 4 3.93 12.67 34.10
CA GLU A 4 5.35 12.85 34.29
C GLU A 4 5.98 11.50 34.67
N PRO A 5 7.09 11.10 34.01
CA PRO A 5 7.74 9.84 34.32
C PRO A 5 8.35 9.91 35.73
N THR A 6 7.94 8.96 36.58
CA THR A 6 8.43 8.81 37.95
C THR A 6 9.94 8.57 37.98
N VAL A 7 10.60 9.02 39.06
CA VAL A 7 12.06 9.04 39.23
C VAL A 7 12.73 7.67 38.97
N GLY A 8 12.03 6.55 39.19
CA GLY A 8 12.51 5.19 38.90
C GLY A 8 12.57 4.82 37.41
N GLU A 9 11.78 5.47 36.55
CA GLU A 9 11.78 5.23 35.10
C GLU A 9 12.96 5.93 34.42
N LYS A 10 13.36 7.09 34.94
CA LYS A 10 14.54 7.83 34.47
C LYS A 10 15.86 7.13 34.82
N THR A 11 15.92 6.36 35.93
CA THR A 11 17.11 5.59 36.31
C THR A 11 17.27 4.29 35.51
N ALA A 12 16.18 3.62 35.15
CA ALA A 12 16.20 2.42 34.30
C ALA A 12 16.64 2.71 32.85
N VAL A 13 16.19 3.84 32.28
CA VAL A 13 16.62 4.27 30.94
C VAL A 13 18.10 4.67 30.93
N LYS A 14 18.57 5.36 31.98
CA LYS A 14 20.00 5.70 32.13
C LYS A 14 20.89 4.47 32.36
N SER A 15 20.43 3.47 33.12
CA SER A 15 21.21 2.24 33.36
C SER A 15 21.30 1.34 32.11
N GLY A 16 20.26 1.32 31.28
CA GLY A 16 20.25 0.62 29.99
C GLY A 16 21.15 1.29 28.94
N ALA A 17 21.20 2.62 28.89
CA ALA A 17 22.13 3.37 28.06
C ALA A 17 23.59 3.17 28.50
N PHE A 18 23.84 3.27 29.81
CA PHE A 18 25.18 3.07 30.39
C PHE A 18 25.69 1.65 30.12
N ARG A 19 24.86 0.61 30.33
CA ARG A 19 25.24 -0.79 30.00
C ARG A 19 25.54 -0.98 28.51
N ARG A 20 24.78 -0.36 27.60
CA ARG A 20 25.08 -0.44 26.15
C ARG A 20 26.41 0.21 25.82
N GLU A 21 26.68 1.40 26.34
CA GLU A 21 27.95 2.09 26.16
C GLU A 21 29.13 1.28 26.71
N THR A 22 28.97 0.62 27.86
CA THR A 22 30.01 -0.25 28.42
C THR A 22 30.28 -1.47 27.54
N TRP A 23 29.23 -2.11 27.00
CA TRP A 23 29.40 -3.25 26.08
C TRP A 23 30.04 -2.84 24.74
N PHE A 24 29.72 -1.64 24.22
CA PHE A 24 30.39 -1.10 23.04
C PHE A 24 31.85 -0.80 23.30
N LEU A 25 32.19 -0.26 24.48
CA LEU A 25 33.57 0.00 24.88
C LEU A 25 34.35 -1.32 24.98
N ILE A 26 33.78 -2.35 25.62
CA ILE A 26 34.41 -3.67 25.76
C ILE A 26 34.57 -4.37 24.40
N ALA A 27 33.57 -4.30 23.52
CA ALA A 27 33.66 -4.85 22.18
C ALA A 27 34.69 -4.10 21.32
N ALA A 28 34.79 -2.78 21.44
CA ALA A 28 35.78 -1.98 20.76
C ALA A 28 37.21 -2.28 21.26
N ILE A 29 37.39 -2.43 22.57
CA ILE A 29 38.65 -2.86 23.18
C ILE A 29 39.00 -4.29 22.74
N GLY A 30 38.04 -5.21 22.70
CA GLY A 30 38.26 -6.58 22.22
C GLY A 30 38.68 -6.66 20.75
N LEU A 31 38.12 -5.81 19.89
CA LEU A 31 38.51 -5.70 18.47
C LEU A 31 39.86 -5.00 18.27
N LEU A 32 40.17 -3.98 19.07
CA LEU A 32 41.49 -3.33 19.11
C LEU A 32 42.59 -4.28 19.61
N LEU A 33 42.24 -5.24 20.48
CA LEU A 33 43.15 -6.25 21.02
C LEU A 33 43.26 -7.53 20.17
N SER A 34 42.55 -7.63 19.04
CA SER A 34 42.72 -8.72 18.07
C SER A 34 43.25 -8.24 16.72
N PRO A 35 44.54 -7.89 16.62
CA PRO A 35 45.23 -7.69 15.34
C PRO A 35 45.14 -8.91 14.41
N ALA A 36 44.87 -10.10 14.97
CA ALA A 36 44.76 -11.35 14.23
C ALA A 36 43.51 -11.46 13.34
N LEU A 37 42.48 -10.64 13.56
CA LEU A 37 41.23 -10.70 12.79
C LEU A 37 41.26 -9.89 11.48
N PHE A 38 42.23 -9.00 11.33
CA PHE A 38 42.43 -8.22 10.10
C PHE A 38 43.86 -8.42 9.61
N ASP A 39 44.02 -9.05 8.45
CA ASP A 39 45.33 -9.28 7.84
C ASP A 39 45.91 -7.96 7.28
N LEU A 40 46.46 -7.14 8.18
CA LEU A 40 47.07 -5.84 7.89
C LEU A 40 48.57 -5.97 7.59
N ARG A 41 49.03 -7.10 7.03
CA ARG A 41 50.44 -7.33 6.67
C ARG A 41 51.03 -6.20 5.82
N TRP A 42 50.26 -5.67 4.87
CA TRP A 42 50.68 -4.53 4.03
C TRP A 42 50.96 -3.25 4.83
N LEU A 43 50.20 -3.00 5.91
CA LEU A 43 50.42 -1.86 6.80
C LEU A 43 51.62 -2.11 7.71
N ARG A 44 51.85 -3.37 8.11
CA ARG A 44 52.97 -3.82 8.95
C ARG A 44 54.31 -3.65 8.26
N ASP A 45 54.35 -4.00 6.98
CA ASP A 45 55.57 -3.89 6.19
C ASP A 45 55.83 -2.42 5.81
N ALA A 46 54.79 -1.60 5.60
CA ALA A 46 54.90 -0.17 5.31
C ALA A 46 55.25 0.72 6.53
N THR A 47 55.06 0.23 7.76
CA THR A 47 55.25 1.03 8.99
C THR A 47 56.29 0.44 9.95
N ALA A 48 57.10 -0.50 9.47
CA ALA A 48 58.10 -1.23 10.25
C ALA A 48 59.09 -0.31 10.99
N ASP A 49 59.42 0.84 10.40
CA ASP A 49 60.43 1.77 10.91
C ASP A 49 59.90 2.80 11.93
N PHE A 50 58.59 2.83 12.22
CA PHE A 50 57.95 3.93 12.95
C PHE A 50 57.86 3.77 14.49
N GLY A 51 58.41 2.71 15.07
CA GLY A 51 58.47 2.51 16.54
C GLY A 51 57.11 2.65 17.25
N ASN A 52 57.04 3.38 18.37
CA ASN A 52 55.79 3.60 19.15
C ASN A 52 54.67 4.30 18.36
N SER A 53 55.01 5.02 17.27
CA SER A 53 54.05 5.66 16.37
C SER A 53 53.24 4.64 15.55
N ARG A 54 53.80 3.44 15.38
CA ARG A 54 53.17 2.30 14.71
C ARG A 54 51.94 1.82 15.48
N ASP A 55 52.08 1.63 16.79
CA ASP A 55 50.99 1.14 17.65
C ASP A 55 49.87 2.19 17.78
N ALA A 56 50.22 3.48 17.75
CA ALA A 56 49.24 4.57 17.68
C ALA A 56 48.46 4.56 16.36
N LEU A 57 49.12 4.36 15.21
CA LEU A 57 48.45 4.27 13.90
C LEU A 57 47.54 3.03 13.82
N TYR A 58 47.98 1.88 14.34
CA TYR A 58 47.13 0.68 14.44
C TYR A 58 45.92 0.90 15.34
N GLY A 59 46.10 1.58 16.47
CA GLY A 59 45.00 1.95 17.36
C GLY A 59 43.98 2.86 16.68
N VAL A 60 44.45 3.85 15.90
CA VAL A 60 43.58 4.77 15.16
C VAL A 60 42.83 4.04 14.03
N VAL A 61 43.53 3.32 13.15
CA VAL A 61 42.91 2.56 12.04
C VAL A 61 41.96 1.49 12.57
N GLY A 62 42.37 0.75 13.61
CA GLY A 62 41.55 -0.23 14.29
C GLY A 62 40.29 0.39 14.92
N ALA A 63 40.41 1.56 15.54
CA ALA A 63 39.26 2.29 16.09
C ALA A 63 38.27 2.72 14.99
N PHE A 64 38.75 3.22 13.85
CA PHE A 64 37.89 3.60 12.72
C PHE A 64 37.18 2.40 12.08
N VAL A 65 37.89 1.30 11.82
CA VAL A 65 37.30 0.07 11.27
C VAL A 65 36.26 -0.51 12.24
N THR A 66 36.59 -0.53 13.53
CA THR A 66 35.69 -1.03 14.58
C THR A 66 34.47 -0.13 14.73
N ALA A 67 34.64 1.19 14.72
CA ALA A 67 33.53 2.14 14.74
C ALA A 67 32.62 1.97 13.51
N GLY A 68 33.19 1.75 12.32
CA GLY A 68 32.44 1.48 11.10
C GLY A 68 31.62 0.19 11.18
N LEU A 69 32.22 -0.90 11.68
CA LEU A 69 31.54 -2.18 11.88
C LEU A 69 30.44 -2.08 12.93
N VAL A 70 30.73 -1.48 14.09
CA VAL A 70 29.75 -1.25 15.16
C VAL A 70 28.59 -0.38 14.67
N ASN A 71 28.87 0.68 13.91
CA ASN A 71 27.83 1.51 13.31
C ASN A 71 26.96 0.69 12.34
N SER A 72 27.56 -0.07 11.44
CA SER A 72 26.83 -0.93 10.49
C SER A 72 25.97 -1.98 11.18
N TRP A 73 26.48 -2.57 12.27
CA TRP A 73 25.80 -3.64 13.00
C TRP A 73 24.68 -3.09 13.90
N SER A 74 24.92 -1.93 14.52
CA SER A 74 23.89 -1.21 15.29
C SER A 74 22.75 -0.73 14.40
N LYS A 75 23.07 -0.24 13.19
CA LYS A 75 22.10 0.16 12.17
C LYS A 75 21.26 -1.03 11.72
N ARG A 76 21.88 -2.15 11.34
CA ARG A 76 21.15 -3.40 10.99
C ARG A 76 20.27 -3.90 12.13
N ARG A 77 20.73 -3.85 13.39
CA ARG A 77 19.90 -4.24 14.55
C ARG A 77 18.76 -3.29 14.84
N ALA A 78 18.96 -1.98 14.64
CA ALA A 78 17.90 -1.00 14.74
C ALA A 78 16.85 -1.25 13.65
N GLU A 79 17.28 -1.40 12.40
CA GLU A 79 16.42 -1.73 11.26
C GLU A 79 15.63 -3.02 11.46
N THR A 80 16.26 -4.11 11.92
CA THR A 80 15.56 -5.38 12.18
C THR A 80 14.54 -5.25 13.32
N ARG A 81 14.89 -4.54 14.39
CA ARG A 81 14.01 -4.34 15.54
C ARG A 81 12.84 -3.42 15.22
N ASP A 82 13.09 -2.39 14.43
CA ASP A 82 12.05 -1.50 13.93
C ASP A 82 11.15 -2.23 12.95
N ARG A 83 11.72 -3.04 12.03
CA ARG A 83 10.95 -3.90 11.12
C ARG A 83 10.03 -4.85 11.88
N LEU A 84 10.54 -5.54 12.91
CA LEU A 84 9.72 -6.42 13.77
C LEU A 84 8.64 -5.65 14.55
N ARG A 85 8.96 -4.44 15.03
CA ARG A 85 8.03 -3.58 15.77
C ARG A 85 6.91 -3.05 14.87
N TYR A 86 7.21 -2.73 13.63
CA TYR A 86 6.27 -2.15 12.68
C TYR A 86 5.51 -3.21 11.87
N ASP A 87 6.01 -4.45 11.74
CA ASP A 87 5.39 -5.53 10.94
C ASP A 87 3.94 -5.85 11.36
N GLY A 88 3.64 -5.89 12.66
CA GLY A 88 2.28 -6.14 13.15
C GLY A 88 1.32 -4.98 12.85
N MET A 89 1.76 -3.75 13.11
CA MET A 89 0.96 -2.54 12.86
C MET A 89 0.77 -2.29 11.37
N SER A 90 1.80 -2.53 10.56
CA SER A 90 1.73 -2.38 9.11
C SER A 90 0.80 -3.43 8.49
N LYS A 91 0.83 -4.70 8.93
CA LYS A 91 -0.08 -5.74 8.42
C LYS A 91 -1.55 -5.43 8.68
N VAL A 92 -1.91 -5.01 9.89
CA VAL A 92 -3.30 -4.64 10.22
C VAL A 92 -3.76 -3.45 9.41
N ALA A 93 -2.90 -2.42 9.30
CA ALA A 93 -3.18 -1.27 8.45
C ALA A 93 -3.39 -1.73 6.99
N PHE A 94 -2.43 -2.46 6.41
CA PHE A 94 -2.46 -2.94 5.02
C PHE A 94 -3.68 -3.82 4.74
N ARG A 95 -4.16 -4.61 5.71
CA ARG A 95 -5.44 -5.34 5.58
C ARG A 95 -6.63 -4.43 5.41
N SER A 96 -6.73 -3.37 6.23
CA SER A 96 -7.82 -2.40 6.12
C SER A 96 -7.79 -1.64 4.79
N LEU A 97 -6.61 -1.26 4.31
CA LEU A 97 -6.44 -0.63 3.00
C LEU A 97 -6.80 -1.59 1.87
N ALA A 98 -6.25 -2.81 1.88
CA ALA A 98 -6.54 -3.84 0.89
C ALA A 98 -8.05 -4.12 0.83
N GLN A 99 -8.71 -4.26 1.98
CA GLN A 99 -10.15 -4.45 2.04
C GLN A 99 -10.91 -3.25 1.44
N THR A 100 -10.49 -2.03 1.74
CA THR A 100 -11.17 -0.83 1.20
C THR A 100 -10.96 -0.69 -0.30
N VAL A 101 -9.73 -0.90 -0.81
CA VAL A 101 -9.43 -0.89 -2.24
C VAL A 101 -10.22 -1.97 -2.97
N ASN A 102 -10.33 -3.15 -2.36
CA ASN A 102 -11.15 -4.24 -2.88
C ASN A 102 -12.64 -3.89 -2.93
N ASP A 103 -13.18 -3.32 -1.85
CA ASP A 103 -14.57 -2.86 -1.81
C ASP A 103 -14.82 -1.79 -2.88
N VAL A 104 -13.91 -0.84 -3.06
CA VAL A 104 -13.98 0.18 -4.13
C VAL A 104 -14.03 -0.45 -5.52
N GLY A 105 -13.15 -1.40 -5.81
CA GLY A 105 -13.19 -2.14 -7.09
C GLY A 105 -14.51 -2.89 -7.29
N ARG A 106 -15.01 -3.56 -6.24
CA ARG A 106 -16.31 -4.27 -6.26
C ARG A 106 -17.49 -3.33 -6.50
N MET A 107 -17.49 -2.16 -5.87
CA MET A 107 -18.52 -1.13 -6.05
C MET A 107 -18.62 -0.70 -7.51
N LEU A 108 -17.48 -0.45 -8.16
CA LEU A 108 -17.45 -0.06 -9.57
C LEU A 108 -17.91 -1.19 -10.50
N LEU A 109 -17.62 -2.44 -10.12
CA LEU A 109 -17.90 -3.61 -10.94
C LEU A 109 -19.33 -4.11 -10.91
N ALA A 110 -19.94 -4.14 -9.72
CA ALA A 110 -21.21 -4.79 -9.50
C ALA A 110 -22.31 -4.39 -10.49
N PRO A 111 -22.47 -3.10 -10.87
CA PRO A 111 -23.48 -2.69 -11.83
C PRO A 111 -23.28 -3.26 -13.25
N VAL A 112 -22.04 -3.60 -13.62
CA VAL A 112 -21.68 -4.06 -14.98
C VAL A 112 -21.72 -5.58 -15.12
N VAL A 113 -21.53 -6.29 -14.01
CA VAL A 113 -21.33 -7.75 -14.01
C VAL A 113 -22.32 -8.52 -13.14
N GLY A 114 -23.13 -7.82 -12.34
CA GLY A 114 -24.18 -8.40 -11.50
C GLY A 114 -23.67 -8.99 -10.20
N ALA A 115 -22.58 -8.47 -9.64
CA ALA A 115 -22.05 -8.96 -8.37
C ALA A 115 -22.92 -8.54 -7.18
N ASP A 116 -23.17 -9.47 -6.26
CA ASP A 116 -23.95 -9.23 -5.04
C ASP A 116 -23.06 -8.68 -3.92
N LEU A 117 -23.04 -7.35 -3.80
CA LEU A 117 -22.25 -6.67 -2.78
C LEU A 117 -22.83 -6.81 -1.37
N TYR A 118 -24.14 -7.06 -1.27
CA TYR A 118 -24.82 -7.30 0.00
C TYR A 118 -24.44 -8.67 0.56
N ALA A 119 -24.54 -9.72 -0.27
CA ALA A 119 -24.09 -11.07 0.11
C ALA A 119 -22.58 -11.12 0.39
N ALA A 120 -21.79 -10.25 -0.24
CA ALA A 120 -20.37 -10.08 0.03
C ALA A 120 -20.05 -9.30 1.33
N GLY A 121 -21.07 -8.79 2.04
CA GLY A 121 -20.92 -8.09 3.31
C GLY A 121 -20.34 -6.68 3.21
N ILE A 122 -20.46 -6.01 2.05
CA ILE A 122 -19.95 -4.65 1.88
C ILE A 122 -20.92 -3.64 2.52
N PRO A 123 -20.44 -2.77 3.44
CA PRO A 123 -21.29 -1.78 4.07
C PRO A 123 -21.94 -0.82 3.06
N GLY A 124 -23.22 -0.50 3.28
CA GLY A 124 -23.97 0.46 2.46
C GLY A 124 -24.73 -0.15 1.27
N PHE A 125 -24.60 -1.46 1.03
CA PHE A 125 -25.37 -2.18 0.02
C PHE A 125 -26.55 -2.93 0.64
N THR A 126 -27.60 -3.12 -0.14
CA THR A 126 -28.84 -3.78 0.27
C THR A 126 -29.25 -4.77 -0.84
N PRO A 127 -30.14 -5.73 -0.57
CA PRO A 127 -30.65 -6.65 -1.60
C PRO A 127 -31.24 -5.92 -2.81
N GLU A 128 -31.90 -4.78 -2.60
CA GLU A 128 -32.55 -4.00 -3.65
C GLU A 128 -31.52 -3.46 -4.67
N HIS A 129 -30.35 -3.01 -4.20
CA HIS A 129 -29.27 -2.58 -5.10
C HIS A 129 -28.78 -3.72 -6.01
N HIS A 130 -28.75 -4.96 -5.50
CA HIS A 130 -28.38 -6.12 -6.30
C HIS A 130 -29.48 -6.46 -7.32
N GLU A 131 -30.75 -6.42 -6.91
CA GLU A 131 -31.89 -6.64 -7.80
C GLU A 131 -31.95 -5.60 -8.93
N GLU A 132 -31.69 -4.32 -8.65
CA GLU A 132 -31.58 -3.27 -9.66
C GLU A 132 -30.49 -3.56 -10.70
N ASN A 133 -29.29 -3.95 -10.24
CA ASN A 133 -28.18 -4.31 -11.14
C ASN A 133 -28.56 -5.51 -12.02
N LEU A 134 -29.17 -6.54 -11.45
CA LEU A 134 -29.62 -7.71 -12.22
C LEU A 134 -30.74 -7.37 -13.20
N ALA A 135 -31.67 -6.49 -12.84
CA ALA A 135 -32.74 -6.04 -13.73
C ALA A 135 -32.18 -5.33 -14.96
N ASN A 136 -31.20 -4.45 -14.78
CA ASN A 136 -30.52 -3.74 -15.88
C ASN A 136 -29.80 -4.71 -16.82
N LEU A 137 -29.09 -5.70 -16.28
CA LEU A 137 -28.41 -6.73 -17.08
C LEU A 137 -29.40 -7.62 -17.86
N ARG A 138 -30.46 -8.08 -17.19
CA ARG A 138 -31.52 -8.90 -17.80
C ARG A 138 -32.25 -8.16 -18.92
N ALA A 139 -32.47 -6.85 -18.77
CA ALA A 139 -33.10 -6.02 -19.81
C ALA A 139 -32.29 -5.99 -21.12
N LEU A 140 -30.98 -6.25 -21.07
CA LEU A 140 -30.10 -6.35 -22.24
C LEU A 140 -29.77 -7.79 -22.62
N SER A 141 -30.43 -8.78 -22.01
CA SER A 141 -30.08 -10.20 -22.15
C SER A 141 -28.61 -10.53 -21.80
N ILE A 142 -27.98 -9.72 -20.95
CA ILE A 142 -26.62 -9.95 -20.45
C ILE A 142 -26.72 -10.92 -19.27
N GLN A 143 -26.03 -12.06 -19.37
CA GLN A 143 -25.95 -13.03 -18.27
C GLN A 143 -24.93 -12.54 -17.23
N PRO A 144 -25.30 -12.49 -15.93
CA PRO A 144 -24.36 -12.18 -14.86
C PRO A 144 -23.22 -13.19 -14.86
N ASP A 145 -21.98 -12.69 -14.81
CA ASP A 145 -20.76 -13.51 -14.95
C ASP A 145 -19.99 -13.67 -13.63
N PHE A 146 -20.44 -13.00 -12.57
CA PHE A 146 -19.82 -13.11 -11.26
C PHE A 146 -20.65 -14.00 -10.35
N ALA A 147 -19.95 -14.94 -9.70
CA ALA A 147 -20.54 -15.66 -8.59
C ALA A 147 -21.01 -14.63 -7.54
N PRO A 148 -22.20 -14.80 -6.94
CA PRO A 148 -22.76 -13.86 -5.97
C PRO A 148 -21.92 -13.71 -4.68
N LYS A 149 -20.78 -14.39 -4.59
CA LYS A 149 -19.86 -14.38 -3.44
C LYS A 149 -18.41 -14.04 -3.82
N SER A 150 -18.03 -14.00 -5.10
CA SER A 150 -16.65 -13.68 -5.49
C SER A 150 -16.52 -12.17 -5.69
N GLY A 151 -15.66 -11.56 -4.87
CA GLY A 151 -15.50 -10.11 -4.83
C GLY A 151 -14.07 -9.68 -5.10
N VAL A 152 -13.48 -10.14 -6.19
CA VAL A 152 -12.35 -9.45 -6.79
C VAL A 152 -12.54 -9.73 -8.25
N TRP A 153 -12.29 -8.74 -9.11
CA TRP A 153 -12.15 -9.01 -10.53
C TRP A 153 -11.15 -10.16 -10.70
N ASP A 154 -11.64 -11.32 -11.12
CA ASP A 154 -10.81 -12.46 -11.47
C ASP A 154 -10.41 -12.31 -12.94
N ASP A 155 -9.19 -12.69 -13.30
CA ASP A 155 -8.69 -12.59 -14.69
C ASP A 155 -9.58 -13.40 -15.66
N ALA A 156 -10.38 -14.32 -15.13
CA ALA A 156 -11.43 -15.06 -15.83
C ALA A 156 -12.52 -14.17 -16.46
N VAL A 157 -12.77 -12.97 -15.92
CA VAL A 157 -13.73 -12.05 -16.55
C VAL A 157 -13.00 -11.20 -17.58
N SER A 158 -13.23 -11.55 -18.84
CA SER A 158 -12.65 -10.87 -20.00
C SER A 158 -12.93 -9.37 -19.95
N ARG A 159 -11.85 -8.57 -20.02
CA ARG A 159 -11.92 -7.11 -20.15
C ARG A 159 -12.86 -6.69 -21.29
N ASP A 160 -12.79 -7.39 -22.42
CA ASP A 160 -13.62 -7.09 -23.59
C ASP A 160 -15.10 -7.31 -23.30
N LYS A 161 -15.43 -8.37 -22.55
CA LYS A 161 -16.81 -8.66 -22.13
C LYS A 161 -17.35 -7.58 -21.19
N VAL A 162 -16.56 -7.14 -20.21
CA VAL A 162 -16.99 -6.09 -19.29
C VAL A 162 -17.15 -4.76 -20.00
N THR A 163 -16.22 -4.40 -20.90
CA THR A 163 -16.33 -3.19 -21.71
C THR A 163 -17.57 -3.24 -22.61
N ALA A 164 -17.84 -4.37 -23.26
CA ALA A 164 -19.04 -4.53 -24.09
C ALA A 164 -20.33 -4.39 -23.26
N ASN A 165 -20.39 -5.03 -22.09
CA ASN A 165 -21.52 -4.89 -21.16
C ASN A 165 -21.70 -3.43 -20.72
N LEU A 166 -20.61 -2.75 -20.35
CA LEU A 166 -20.60 -1.35 -19.95
C LEU A 166 -21.20 -0.46 -21.05
N MET A 167 -20.74 -0.62 -22.30
CA MET A 167 -21.24 0.17 -23.42
C MET A 167 -22.74 -0.05 -23.66
N ALA A 168 -23.21 -1.30 -23.58
CA ALA A 168 -24.63 -1.61 -23.73
C ALA A 168 -25.47 -1.01 -22.58
N LEU A 169 -24.95 -1.04 -21.35
CA LEU A 169 -25.60 -0.45 -20.17
C LEU A 169 -25.61 1.08 -20.22
N CYS A 170 -24.59 1.72 -20.77
CA CYS A 170 -24.55 3.18 -20.95
C CYS A 170 -25.68 3.70 -21.84
N ALA A 171 -26.26 2.87 -22.71
CA ALA A 171 -27.44 3.21 -23.50
C ALA A 171 -28.75 3.15 -22.69
N GLN A 172 -28.76 2.55 -21.49
CA GLN A 172 -29.94 2.53 -20.63
C GLN A 172 -30.12 3.86 -19.91
N ARG A 173 -31.38 4.33 -19.91
CA ARG A 173 -31.75 5.54 -19.19
C ARG A 173 -31.44 5.40 -17.69
N GLY A 174 -30.71 6.36 -17.15
CA GLY A 174 -30.38 6.43 -15.74
C GLY A 174 -29.17 5.61 -15.30
N PHE A 175 -28.65 4.70 -16.15
CA PHE A 175 -27.44 3.95 -15.82
C PHE A 175 -26.20 4.86 -15.64
N PRO A 176 -25.93 5.87 -16.51
CA PRO A 176 -24.84 6.82 -16.27
C PRO A 176 -24.98 7.58 -14.93
N GLN A 177 -26.22 7.93 -14.54
CA GLN A 177 -26.47 8.59 -13.26
C GLN A 177 -26.21 7.66 -12.06
N HIS A 178 -26.60 6.38 -12.17
CA HIS A 178 -26.28 5.37 -11.19
C HIS A 178 -24.75 5.21 -11.05
N MET A 179 -24.04 5.03 -12.17
CA MET A 179 -22.58 4.89 -12.18
C MET A 179 -21.85 6.13 -11.65
N PHE A 180 -22.33 7.33 -11.94
CA PHE A 180 -21.79 8.56 -11.35
C PHE A 180 -21.87 8.57 -9.82
N ARG A 181 -23.02 8.17 -9.25
CA ARG A 181 -23.22 8.09 -7.79
C ARG A 181 -22.33 7.01 -7.17
N THR A 182 -22.29 5.83 -7.79
CA THR A 182 -21.44 4.71 -7.35
C THR A 182 -19.96 5.08 -7.38
N THR A 183 -19.50 5.71 -8.46
CA THR A 183 -18.11 6.19 -8.61
C THR A 183 -17.80 7.30 -7.60
N SER A 184 -18.74 8.22 -7.35
CA SER A 184 -18.59 9.26 -6.32
C SER A 184 -18.42 8.67 -4.92
N ALA A 185 -19.24 7.66 -4.57
CA ALA A 185 -19.16 6.97 -3.29
C ALA A 185 -17.84 6.20 -3.15
N ALA A 186 -17.43 5.49 -4.21
CA ALA A 186 -16.17 4.77 -4.28
C ALA A 186 -14.96 5.72 -4.10
N ARG A 187 -14.97 6.87 -4.80
CA ARG A 187 -13.95 7.92 -4.65
C ARG A 187 -13.84 8.39 -3.21
N ARG A 188 -14.98 8.76 -2.60
CA ARG A 188 -14.98 9.29 -1.23
C ARG A 188 -14.46 8.25 -0.25
N ARG A 189 -14.87 6.99 -0.40
CA ARG A 189 -14.41 5.89 0.44
C ARG A 189 -12.90 5.66 0.30
N LEU A 190 -12.37 5.70 -0.92
CA LEU A 190 -10.94 5.58 -1.16
C LEU A 190 -10.17 6.75 -0.54
N GLN A 191 -10.63 7.99 -0.76
CA GLN A 191 -10.00 9.20 -0.22
C GLN A 191 -9.98 9.20 1.32
N THR A 192 -11.07 8.77 1.96
CA THR A 192 -11.13 8.61 3.42
C THR A 192 -10.11 7.57 3.88
N ALA A 193 -10.06 6.38 3.26
CA ALA A 193 -9.09 5.37 3.64
C ALA A 193 -7.64 5.83 3.42
N MET A 194 -7.33 6.51 2.33
CA MET A 194 -6.00 7.07 2.10
C MET A 194 -5.65 8.17 3.12
N ALA A 195 -6.61 8.98 3.54
CA ALA A 195 -6.42 10.00 4.58
C ALA A 195 -6.20 9.38 5.97
N ASP A 196 -6.96 8.34 6.31
CA ASP A 196 -6.80 7.58 7.56
C ASP A 196 -5.42 6.92 7.65
N TRP A 197 -4.74 6.76 6.52
CA TRP A 197 -3.38 6.25 6.40
C TRP A 197 -2.27 7.29 6.59
N ALA A 198 -2.58 8.59 6.54
CA ALA A 198 -1.58 9.63 6.73
C ALA A 198 -0.74 9.47 8.02
N PRO A 199 -1.31 9.11 9.18
CA PRO A 199 -0.53 8.87 10.40
C PRO A 199 0.42 7.66 10.28
N VAL A 200 0.02 6.61 9.55
CA VAL A 200 0.83 5.40 9.33
C VAL A 200 2.06 5.74 8.48
N MET A 201 1.90 6.63 7.49
CA MET A 201 3.02 7.10 6.65
C MET A 201 4.09 7.86 7.45
N VAL A 202 3.68 8.57 8.50
CA VAL A 202 4.63 9.30 9.39
C VAL A 202 5.36 8.32 10.32
N ALA A 203 4.68 7.27 10.78
CA ALA A 203 5.21 6.35 11.78
C ALA A 203 6.01 5.16 11.18
N VAL A 204 5.73 4.76 9.93
CA VAL A 204 6.30 3.56 9.31
C VAL A 204 7.16 3.95 8.10
N PRO A 205 8.49 3.86 8.21
CA PRO A 205 9.40 4.06 7.07
C PRO A 205 9.04 3.11 5.92
N GLY A 206 8.86 3.65 4.71
CA GLY A 206 8.50 2.89 3.50
C GLY A 206 7.00 2.75 3.22
N ALA A 207 6.11 3.02 4.19
CA ALA A 207 4.66 2.98 3.94
C ALA A 207 4.20 4.04 2.92
N ASN A 208 4.92 5.16 2.83
CA ASN A 208 4.66 6.22 1.86
C ASN A 208 4.76 5.70 0.41
N GLU A 209 5.74 4.86 0.10
CA GLU A 209 5.91 4.30 -1.25
C GLU A 209 4.72 3.42 -1.64
N HIS A 210 4.18 2.64 -0.71
CA HIS A 210 3.04 1.77 -0.96
C HIS A 210 1.71 2.53 -1.11
N LEU A 211 1.52 3.63 -0.37
CA LEU A 211 0.36 4.50 -0.56
C LEU A 211 0.48 5.32 -1.86
N ALA A 212 1.70 5.74 -2.21
CA ALA A 212 1.94 6.52 -3.42
C ALA A 212 1.54 5.77 -4.70
N ARG A 213 1.65 4.44 -4.69
CA ARG A 213 1.17 3.58 -5.79
C ARG A 213 -0.35 3.55 -5.93
N GLY A 214 -1.09 4.08 -4.96
CA GLY A 214 -2.53 4.27 -5.02
C GLY A 214 -3.00 5.57 -5.68
N TRP A 215 -2.12 6.55 -5.86
CA TRP A 215 -2.47 7.81 -6.53
C TRP A 215 -3.05 7.61 -7.94
N PRO A 216 -2.47 6.73 -8.80
CA PRO A 216 -3.05 6.46 -10.11
C PRO A 216 -4.50 5.99 -10.05
N LEU A 217 -4.88 5.14 -9.09
CA LEU A 217 -6.28 4.73 -8.94
C LEU A 217 -7.16 5.91 -8.53
N ALA A 218 -6.71 6.73 -7.57
CA ALA A 218 -7.47 7.89 -7.11
C ALA A 218 -7.70 8.90 -8.24
N ASP A 219 -6.69 9.17 -9.05
CA ASP A 219 -6.75 10.07 -10.20
C ASP A 219 -7.67 9.50 -11.29
N GLN A 220 -7.57 8.20 -11.58
CA GLN A 220 -8.42 7.56 -12.59
C GLN A 220 -9.90 7.54 -12.18
N ILE A 221 -10.20 7.37 -10.89
CA ILE A 221 -11.58 7.51 -10.40
C ILE A 221 -12.11 8.94 -10.62
N VAL A 222 -11.26 9.97 -10.55
CA VAL A 222 -11.66 11.36 -10.87
C VAL A 222 -11.96 11.50 -12.36
N LEU A 223 -11.08 10.99 -13.24
CA LEU A 223 -11.28 11.03 -14.68
C LEU A 223 -12.55 10.28 -15.09
N LEU A 224 -12.75 9.08 -14.55
CA LEU A 224 -13.97 8.29 -14.75
C LEU A 224 -15.22 9.07 -14.29
N LEU A 225 -15.17 9.75 -13.15
CA LEU A 225 -16.28 10.57 -12.66
C LEU A 225 -16.60 11.74 -13.61
N GLU A 226 -15.59 12.37 -14.19
CA GLU A 226 -15.77 13.43 -15.19
C GLU A 226 -16.41 12.90 -16.47
N SER A 227 -16.00 11.72 -16.93
CA SER A 227 -16.57 11.06 -18.09
C SER A 227 -18.03 10.66 -17.86
N TRP A 228 -18.38 10.17 -16.67
CA TRP A 228 -19.78 9.96 -16.29
C TRP A 228 -20.60 11.25 -16.31
N ARG A 229 -20.06 12.34 -15.74
CA ARG A 229 -20.73 13.65 -15.73
C ARG A 229 -20.97 14.16 -17.15
N HIS A 230 -20.00 13.98 -18.04
CA HIS A 230 -20.14 14.37 -19.44
C HIS A 230 -21.25 13.58 -20.12
N LEU A 231 -21.23 12.25 -19.97
CA LEU A 231 -22.25 11.35 -20.52
C LEU A 231 -23.67 11.69 -20.03
N MET A 232 -23.83 11.97 -18.73
CA MET A 232 -25.11 12.41 -18.16
C MET A 232 -25.62 13.73 -18.75
N THR A 233 -24.72 14.66 -19.03
CA THR A 233 -25.08 15.97 -19.61
C THR A 233 -25.47 15.81 -21.08
N ALA A 234 -24.76 14.93 -21.81
CA ALA A 234 -25.07 14.60 -23.20
C ALA A 234 -26.44 13.90 -23.34
N ASP A 235 -26.76 12.96 -22.45
CA ASP A 235 -28.06 12.26 -22.39
C ASP A 235 -29.24 13.25 -22.23
N ALA A 236 -29.06 14.28 -21.39
CA ALA A 236 -30.06 15.34 -21.23
C ALA A 236 -30.23 16.24 -22.47
N SER A 237 -29.24 16.27 -23.36
CA SER A 237 -29.20 17.10 -24.59
C SER A 237 -29.55 16.36 -25.89
N ALA A 238 -30.02 15.11 -25.78
CA ALA A 238 -30.65 14.29 -26.82
C ALA A 238 -29.75 13.49 -27.79
N THR A 239 -28.41 13.51 -27.67
CA THR A 239 -27.61 12.47 -28.35
C THR A 239 -26.27 12.24 -27.65
N VAL A 240 -26.09 11.02 -27.12
CA VAL A 240 -24.79 10.51 -26.67
C VAL A 240 -23.96 10.16 -27.91
N SER A 241 -22.75 10.70 -28.03
CA SER A 241 -21.86 10.38 -29.16
C SER A 241 -21.09 9.08 -28.90
N GLN A 242 -20.67 8.39 -29.97
CA GLN A 242 -19.82 7.20 -29.83
C GLN A 242 -18.49 7.54 -29.13
N SER A 243 -17.93 8.73 -29.38
CA SER A 243 -16.72 9.20 -28.70
C SER A 243 -16.90 9.34 -27.18
N ASP A 244 -18.09 9.69 -26.70
CA ASP A 244 -18.36 9.78 -25.26
C ASP A 244 -18.39 8.39 -24.61
N LEU A 245 -19.00 7.42 -25.31
CA LEU A 245 -19.03 6.03 -24.88
C LEU A 245 -17.62 5.41 -24.86
N ASP A 246 -16.82 5.68 -25.90
CA ASP A 246 -15.45 5.18 -26.01
C ASP A 246 -14.57 5.76 -24.88
N ARG A 247 -14.71 7.06 -24.58
CA ARG A 247 -14.00 7.70 -23.47
C ARG A 247 -14.37 7.08 -22.12
N VAL A 248 -15.66 6.89 -21.85
CA VAL A 248 -16.13 6.24 -20.62
C VAL A 248 -15.59 4.81 -20.51
N ALA A 249 -15.59 4.06 -21.61
CA ALA A 249 -15.05 2.72 -21.67
C ALA A 249 -13.54 2.67 -21.38
N GLU A 250 -12.77 3.59 -21.95
CA GLU A 250 -11.33 3.72 -21.71
C GLU A 250 -11.03 4.04 -20.25
N ASP A 251 -11.63 5.11 -19.71
CA ASP A 251 -11.42 5.54 -18.33
C ASP A 251 -11.86 4.47 -17.32
N TYR A 252 -12.97 3.77 -17.61
CA TYR A 252 -13.45 2.67 -16.77
C TYR A 252 -12.46 1.51 -16.77
N ALA A 253 -12.03 1.06 -17.96
CA ALA A 253 -11.10 -0.06 -18.07
C ALA A 253 -9.74 0.26 -17.44
N GLU A 254 -9.26 1.49 -17.58
CA GLU A 254 -8.03 1.96 -16.95
C GLU A 254 -8.18 2.04 -15.43
N THR A 255 -9.29 2.56 -14.91
CA THR A 255 -9.60 2.57 -13.46
C THR A 255 -9.53 1.17 -12.87
N ILE A 256 -10.15 0.20 -13.54
CA ILE A 256 -10.12 -1.21 -13.13
C ILE A 256 -8.71 -1.77 -13.14
N ARG A 257 -7.92 -1.49 -14.19
CA ARG A 257 -6.54 -1.95 -14.29
C ARG A 257 -5.68 -1.41 -13.13
N GLN A 258 -5.84 -0.14 -12.78
CA GLN A 258 -5.14 0.46 -11.64
C GLN A 258 -5.58 -0.15 -10.31
N TYR A 259 -6.88 -0.43 -10.16
CA TYR A 259 -7.41 -1.16 -9.01
C TYR A 259 -6.76 -2.54 -8.88
N GLN A 260 -6.72 -3.32 -9.96
CA GLN A 260 -6.13 -4.66 -10.00
C GLN A 260 -4.63 -4.61 -9.68
N ALA A 261 -3.89 -3.68 -10.28
CA ALA A 261 -2.47 -3.51 -10.02
C ALA A 261 -2.22 -3.23 -8.52
N TRP A 262 -2.95 -2.28 -7.94
CA TRP A 262 -2.71 -1.90 -6.55
C TRP A 262 -3.15 -2.97 -5.56
N ILE A 263 -4.30 -3.64 -5.78
CA ILE A 263 -4.73 -4.70 -4.86
C ILE A 263 -3.74 -5.88 -4.84
N GLN A 264 -3.15 -6.23 -5.98
CA GLN A 264 -2.13 -7.30 -6.06
C GLN A 264 -0.87 -6.97 -5.27
N GLU A 265 -0.50 -5.69 -5.20
CA GLU A 265 0.60 -5.26 -4.35
C GLU A 265 0.25 -5.23 -2.86
N LEU A 266 -1.00 -4.92 -2.52
CA LEU A 266 -1.45 -4.85 -1.13
C LEU A 266 -1.65 -6.24 -0.50
N ILE A 267 -2.04 -7.25 -1.26
CA ILE A 267 -2.23 -8.64 -0.77
C ILE A 267 -1.03 -9.18 0.03
N PRO A 268 0.22 -9.18 -0.49
CA PRO A 268 1.36 -9.68 0.25
C PRO A 268 1.70 -8.82 1.47
N LEU A 269 1.53 -7.49 1.38
CA LEU A 269 1.78 -6.55 2.48
C LEU A 269 0.78 -6.73 3.63
N ALA A 270 -0.47 -7.05 3.29
CA ALA A 270 -1.54 -7.35 4.23
C ALA A 270 -1.45 -8.77 4.81
N GLY A 271 -0.57 -9.63 4.28
CA GLY A 271 -0.52 -11.04 4.62
C GLY A 271 -1.89 -11.72 4.44
N LEU A 272 -2.57 -11.38 3.35
CA LEU A 272 -3.78 -12.04 2.89
C LEU A 272 -3.39 -13.30 2.13
N PRO A 273 -4.23 -14.36 2.13
CA PRO A 273 -3.95 -15.55 1.33
C PRO A 273 -3.82 -15.15 -0.14
N ALA A 274 -2.70 -15.55 -0.75
CA ALA A 274 -2.53 -15.47 -2.19
C ALA A 274 -3.58 -16.38 -2.84
N ARG A 275 -4.10 -15.94 -3.99
CA ARG A 275 -5.06 -16.70 -4.79
C ARG A 275 -4.45 -17.98 -5.34
#